data_AF-A0A329MLF3-F1
#
_entry.id   AF-A0A329MLF3-F1
#
_cell.length_a   1.000
_cell.length_b   1.000
_cell.length_c   1.000
_cell.angle_alpha   90.00
_cell.angle_beta   90.00
_cell.angle_gamma   90.00
#
_symmetry.space_group_name_H-M   'P 1'
#
loop_
_entity.id
_entity.type
_entity.pdbx_description
1 polymer ?
#
loop_
_entity_poly.entity_id
_entity_poly.type
_entity_poly.pdbx_seq_one_letter_code
_entity_poly.pdbx_strand_id
1 'polypeptide(L)'
;MRGFIKMGVMIAIVFLIFAGCSKDVTGDEKTAEQYVEDQGYKITSHKGETDKYLLDKSKLYGSTETIPYRQSWRVQTVEPDMYFGEEITVYGFTVSNHPLEKSNKAKTNVYIMLAEGKVIGGYSFPNIEGLNGSVYSLDGKTLEEVTGRTFKDWSDGWKKKYSS
;
A
#
# COMPACT_ATOMS: atom_id res chain seq x y z
N MET A 1 16.76 66.05 3.25
CA MET A 1 16.56 64.96 4.24
C MET A 1 15.13 64.45 4.04
N ARG A 2 14.92 63.30 3.37
CA ARG A 2 14.61 61.98 4.01
C ARG A 2 13.68 62.18 5.23
N GLY A 3 12.42 61.73 5.21
CA GLY A 3 12.08 60.32 5.14
C GLY A 3 10.58 60.09 4.94
N PHE A 4 10.31 59.03 4.19
CA PHE A 4 9.03 58.58 3.69
C PHE A 4 8.06 58.20 4.81
N ILE A 5 6.83 58.70 4.65
CA ILE A 5 5.61 58.18 5.27
C ILE A 5 5.58 56.67 5.04
N LYS A 6 5.48 55.89 6.13
CA LYS A 6 5.55 54.42 6.16
C LYS A 6 4.37 53.80 5.39
N MET A 7 4.48 53.76 4.07
CA MET A 7 3.71 52.91 3.17
C MET A 7 4.19 51.47 3.37
N GLY A 8 3.80 50.85 4.48
CA GLY A 8 4.33 49.55 4.90
C GLY A 8 3.35 48.74 5.72
N VAL A 9 2.05 48.86 5.45
CA VAL A 9 1.00 48.14 6.20
C VAL A 9 0.17 47.21 5.28
N MET A 10 0.45 47.16 3.98
CA MET A 10 -0.39 46.43 3.01
C MET A 10 0.29 45.24 2.33
N ILE A 11 1.31 44.62 2.94
CA ILE A 11 1.94 43.37 2.43
C ILE A 11 2.27 42.41 3.60
N ALA A 12 1.40 42.31 4.61
CA ALA A 12 1.64 41.45 5.78
C ALA A 12 0.48 40.48 6.11
N ILE A 13 -0.56 40.41 5.26
CA ILE A 13 -1.79 39.63 5.56
C ILE A 13 -2.01 38.45 4.59
N VAL A 14 -1.10 38.18 3.65
CA VAL A 14 -1.29 37.13 2.62
C VAL A 14 -0.58 35.79 2.94
N PHE A 15 0.09 35.66 4.09
CA PHE A 15 0.83 34.43 4.46
C PHE A 15 0.15 33.56 5.54
N LEU A 16 -1.14 33.74 5.82
CA LEU A 16 -1.80 33.13 7.00
C LEU A 16 -2.87 32.06 6.71
N ILE A 17 -2.90 31.44 5.51
CA ILE A 17 -3.92 30.42 5.25
C ILE A 17 -3.38 29.23 4.43
N PHE A 18 -2.50 28.43 5.04
CA PHE A 18 -2.34 27.01 4.68
C PHE A 18 -2.11 26.15 5.93
N ALA A 19 -2.92 26.36 6.97
CA ALA A 19 -3.14 25.31 7.96
C ALA A 19 -4.17 24.34 7.38
N GLY A 20 -3.74 23.51 6.42
CA GLY A 20 -4.50 22.33 6.06
C GLY A 20 -4.48 21.40 7.27
N CYS A 21 -5.65 20.96 7.76
CA CYS A 21 -5.72 19.87 8.73
C CYS A 21 -5.09 18.63 8.11
N SER A 22 -3.81 18.39 8.37
CA SER A 22 -3.24 17.06 8.26
C SER A 22 -3.84 16.25 9.41
N LYS A 23 -4.49 15.13 9.11
CA LYS A 23 -4.64 14.09 10.13
C LYS A 23 -3.22 13.69 10.50
N ASP A 24 -2.83 13.89 11.75
CA ASP A 24 -1.54 13.40 12.23
C ASP A 24 -1.61 11.88 12.25
N VAL A 25 -0.95 11.27 11.27
CA VAL A 25 -0.78 9.82 11.18
C VAL A 25 0.30 9.41 12.18
N THR A 26 0.01 8.41 13.01
CA THR A 26 0.91 7.94 14.08
C THR A 26 1.04 6.42 14.06
N GLY A 27 2.08 5.89 14.71
CA GLY A 27 2.30 4.45 14.82
C GLY A 27 2.52 3.76 13.48
N ASP A 28 1.95 2.57 13.33
CA ASP A 28 2.13 1.68 12.18
C ASP A 28 1.68 2.30 10.85
N GLU A 29 0.61 3.12 10.85
CA GLU A 29 0.20 3.84 9.65
C GLU A 29 1.29 4.82 9.20
N LYS A 30 2.02 5.44 10.13
CA LYS A 30 3.12 6.35 9.79
C LYS A 30 4.31 5.61 9.22
N THR A 31 4.62 4.43 9.76
CA THR A 31 5.63 3.53 9.18
C THR A 31 5.25 3.13 7.75
N ALA A 32 3.99 2.78 7.52
CA ALA A 32 3.48 2.45 6.20
C ALA A 32 3.54 3.64 5.21
N GLU A 33 3.15 4.83 5.67
CA GLU A 33 3.19 6.08 4.90
C GLU A 33 4.62 6.40 4.45
N GLN A 34 5.58 6.39 5.38
CA GLN A 34 6.99 6.65 5.10
C GLN A 34 7.54 5.67 4.06
N TYR A 35 7.22 4.38 4.21
CA TYR A 35 7.65 3.38 3.25
C TYR A 35 7.13 3.64 1.84
N VAL A 36 5.86 4.07 1.69
CA VAL A 36 5.28 4.45 0.38
C VAL A 36 6.02 5.64 -0.23
N GLU A 37 6.31 6.66 0.57
CA GLU A 37 7.05 7.85 0.12
C GLU A 37 8.49 7.52 -0.28
N ASP A 38 9.17 6.63 0.46
CA ASP A 38 10.52 6.16 0.19
C ASP A 38 10.63 5.36 -1.11
N GLN A 39 9.54 4.70 -1.55
CA GLN A 39 9.45 4.09 -2.88
C GLN A 39 9.30 5.13 -4.01
N GLY A 40 9.18 6.41 -3.69
CA GLY A 40 9.01 7.50 -4.66
C GLY A 40 7.57 7.70 -5.12
N TYR A 41 6.60 7.11 -4.41
CA TYR A 41 5.18 7.31 -4.68
C TYR A 41 4.65 8.53 -3.95
N LYS A 42 3.77 9.29 -4.62
CA LYS A 42 3.12 10.45 -4.00
C LYS A 42 1.75 10.06 -3.49
N ILE A 43 1.57 10.07 -2.17
CA ILE A 43 0.27 9.82 -1.52
C ILE A 43 -0.71 10.95 -1.85
N THR A 44 -1.92 10.56 -2.27
CA THR A 44 -3.01 11.49 -2.58
C THR A 44 -4.26 11.27 -1.74
N SER A 45 -4.36 10.14 -1.04
CA SER A 45 -5.41 9.85 -0.07
C SER A 45 -4.98 8.73 0.87
N HIS A 46 -5.37 8.84 2.15
CA HIS A 46 -5.22 7.80 3.16
C HIS A 46 -6.50 6.96 3.23
N LYS A 47 -6.36 5.64 3.28
CA LYS A 47 -7.47 4.71 3.54
C LYS A 47 -7.47 4.18 4.98
N GLY A 48 -6.42 4.44 5.74
CA GLY A 48 -6.24 3.94 7.10
C GLY A 48 -5.97 2.43 7.13
N GLU A 49 -6.22 1.82 8.29
CA GLU A 49 -6.22 0.37 8.46
C GLU A 49 -7.34 -0.25 7.65
N THR A 50 -6.98 -1.03 6.63
CA THR A 50 -7.92 -1.68 5.70
C THR A 50 -8.20 -3.14 6.05
N ASP A 51 -7.28 -3.79 6.76
CA ASP A 51 -7.45 -5.14 7.27
C ASP A 51 -6.48 -5.39 8.45
N LYS A 52 -6.83 -6.35 9.30
CA LYS A 52 -6.00 -6.85 10.39
C LYS A 52 -6.36 -8.30 10.69
N TYR A 53 -5.36 -9.19 10.71
CA TYR A 53 -5.61 -10.61 10.91
C TYR A 53 -4.39 -11.34 11.49
N LEU A 54 -4.64 -12.37 12.28
CA LEU A 54 -3.62 -13.36 12.63
C LEU A 54 -3.30 -14.21 11.41
N LEU A 55 -2.02 -14.28 11.03
CA LEU A 55 -1.61 -15.11 9.91
C LEU A 55 -1.38 -16.55 10.36
N ASP A 56 -2.14 -17.45 9.75
CA ASP A 56 -1.90 -18.88 9.79
C ASP A 56 -2.19 -19.49 8.41
N LYS A 57 -1.97 -20.80 8.28
CA LYS A 57 -2.22 -21.51 7.02
C LYS A 57 -3.67 -21.39 6.52
N SER A 58 -4.65 -21.29 7.42
CA SER A 58 -6.06 -21.22 7.06
C SER A 58 -6.41 -19.96 6.25
N LYS A 59 -5.61 -18.89 6.38
CA LYS A 59 -5.73 -17.68 5.55
C LYS A 59 -5.23 -17.89 4.12
N LEU A 60 -4.35 -18.85 3.88
CA LEU A 60 -3.65 -18.98 2.60
C LEU A 60 -4.30 -19.95 1.61
N TYR A 61 -5.11 -20.89 2.10
CA TYR A 61 -5.77 -21.89 1.26
C TYR A 61 -7.07 -22.39 1.90
N GLY A 62 -8.11 -22.62 1.09
CA GLY A 62 -9.40 -23.10 1.59
C GLY A 62 -10.58 -22.49 0.82
N SER A 63 -11.53 -21.94 1.57
CA SER A 63 -12.75 -21.32 1.03
C SER A 63 -12.47 -20.08 0.17
N THR A 64 -13.51 -19.54 -0.45
CA THR A 64 -13.44 -18.28 -1.22
C THR A 64 -12.98 -17.09 -0.38
N GLU A 65 -13.17 -17.12 0.94
CA GLU A 65 -12.73 -16.07 1.87
C GLU A 65 -11.19 -15.98 1.95
N THR A 66 -10.48 -17.05 1.57
CA THR A 66 -9.00 -17.06 1.53
C THR A 66 -8.43 -16.38 0.29
N ILE A 67 -9.27 -16.03 -0.70
CA ILE A 67 -8.82 -15.49 -1.98
C ILE A 67 -8.04 -14.17 -1.80
N PRO A 68 -8.52 -13.15 -1.07
CA PRO A 68 -7.79 -11.88 -0.92
C PRO A 68 -6.42 -12.06 -0.27
N TYR A 69 -6.32 -12.90 0.76
CA TYR A 69 -5.05 -13.21 1.44
C TYR A 69 -4.09 -13.96 0.53
N ARG A 70 -4.55 -15.01 -0.16
CA ARG A 70 -3.70 -15.73 -1.12
C ARG A 70 -3.23 -14.82 -2.26
N GLN A 71 -4.09 -13.92 -2.73
CA GLN A 71 -3.74 -12.99 -3.80
C GLN A 71 -2.74 -11.92 -3.36
N SER A 72 -2.83 -11.41 -2.13
CA SER A 72 -1.84 -10.45 -1.59
C SER A 72 -0.50 -11.13 -1.30
N TRP A 73 -0.50 -12.31 -0.68
CA TRP A 73 0.73 -13.02 -0.32
C TRP A 73 1.51 -13.56 -1.51
N ARG A 74 0.84 -13.92 -2.63
CA ARG A 74 1.54 -14.48 -3.80
C ARG A 74 2.44 -13.50 -4.53
N VAL A 75 2.27 -12.20 -4.31
CA VAL A 75 3.04 -11.14 -4.98
C VAL A 75 4.10 -10.53 -4.06
N GLN A 76 4.38 -11.18 -2.93
CA GLN A 76 5.46 -10.80 -2.01
C GLN A 76 6.77 -11.48 -2.38
N THR A 77 7.88 -10.85 -2.02
CA THR A 77 9.23 -11.44 -2.14
C THR A 77 9.59 -12.32 -0.94
N VAL A 78 8.84 -12.19 0.14
CA VAL A 78 8.97 -12.98 1.37
C VAL A 78 7.90 -14.07 1.43
N GLU A 79 8.23 -15.21 2.02
CA GLU A 79 7.27 -16.29 2.24
C GLU A 79 6.39 -16.03 3.48
N PRO A 80 5.10 -16.41 3.46
CA PRO A 80 4.19 -16.15 4.57
C PRO A 80 4.46 -17.01 5.82
N ASP A 81 5.12 -18.16 5.68
CA ASP A 81 5.42 -19.05 6.80
C ASP A 81 6.39 -18.45 7.80
N MET A 82 7.17 -17.44 7.40
CA MET A 82 8.05 -16.67 8.29
C MET A 82 7.27 -15.83 9.31
N TYR A 83 5.99 -15.57 9.07
CA TYR A 83 5.14 -14.68 9.87
C TYR A 83 3.94 -15.41 10.49
N PHE A 84 3.96 -16.75 10.54
CA PHE A 84 2.87 -17.51 11.15
C PHE A 84 2.77 -17.27 12.65
N GLY A 85 1.55 -17.03 13.12
CA GLY A 85 1.27 -16.64 14.50
C GLY A 85 1.44 -15.14 14.77
N GLU A 86 1.87 -14.36 13.78
CA GLU A 86 1.95 -12.90 13.89
C GLU A 86 0.65 -12.25 13.40
N GLU A 87 0.33 -11.10 13.99
CA GLU A 87 -0.74 -10.24 13.50
C GLU A 87 -0.23 -9.39 12.34
N ILE A 88 -0.92 -9.49 11.20
CA ILE A 88 -0.65 -8.71 10.00
C ILE A 88 -1.66 -7.57 9.96
N THR A 89 -1.16 -6.34 9.97
CA THR A 89 -1.97 -5.13 9.78
C THR A 89 -1.71 -4.56 8.40
N VAL A 90 -2.78 -4.16 7.69
CA VAL A 90 -2.69 -3.67 6.31
C VAL A 90 -3.19 -2.24 6.23
N TYR A 91 -2.32 -1.31 5.83
CA TYR A 91 -2.67 0.10 5.61
C TYR A 91 -2.78 0.43 4.13
N GLY A 92 -3.86 1.11 3.75
CA GLY A 92 -4.14 1.46 2.36
C GLY A 92 -3.87 2.94 2.04
N PHE A 93 -3.35 3.21 0.85
CA PHE A 93 -3.15 4.56 0.31
C PHE A 93 -3.55 4.61 -1.16
N THR A 94 -4.07 5.76 -1.61
CA THR A 94 -4.18 6.05 -3.04
C THR A 94 -3.01 6.93 -3.44
N VAL A 95 -2.17 6.44 -4.35
CA VAL A 95 -0.93 7.09 -4.77
C VAL A 95 -0.98 7.55 -6.23
N SER A 96 -0.03 8.42 -6.55
CA SER A 96 0.38 8.79 -7.89
C SER A 96 1.86 8.50 -8.12
N ASN A 97 2.30 8.52 -9.38
CA ASN A 97 3.66 8.14 -9.80
C ASN A 97 3.94 6.63 -9.68
N HIS A 98 2.90 5.82 -9.85
CA HIS A 98 3.01 4.36 -9.76
C HIS A 98 3.15 3.72 -11.16
N PRO A 99 3.92 2.64 -11.34
CA PRO A 99 4.11 1.99 -12.65
C PRO A 99 2.80 1.62 -13.37
N LEU A 100 1.80 1.13 -12.63
CA LEU A 100 0.49 0.75 -13.17
C LEU A 100 -0.32 1.91 -13.75
N GLU A 101 -0.01 3.16 -13.42
CA GLU A 101 -0.73 4.31 -13.98
C GLU A 101 -0.50 4.44 -15.49
N LYS A 102 0.68 4.02 -15.97
CA LYS A 102 1.05 4.11 -17.39
C LYS A 102 0.15 3.24 -18.27
N SER A 103 -0.20 2.05 -17.81
CA SER A 103 -1.05 1.11 -18.56
C SER A 103 -2.53 1.36 -18.32
N ASN A 104 -2.92 1.75 -17.09
CA ASN A 104 -4.33 1.83 -16.69
C ASN A 104 -4.94 3.25 -16.82
N LYS A 105 -4.12 4.30 -16.99
CA LYS A 105 -4.56 5.71 -17.03
C LYS A 105 -5.40 6.12 -15.81
N ALA A 106 -5.16 5.50 -14.67
CA ALA A 106 -5.84 5.75 -13.40
C ALA A 106 -4.82 5.76 -12.27
N LYS A 107 -5.18 6.41 -11.16
CA LYS A 107 -4.39 6.33 -9.92
C LYS A 107 -4.29 4.89 -9.43
N THR A 108 -3.32 4.61 -8.58
CA THR A 108 -3.15 3.27 -8.00
C THR A 108 -3.45 3.27 -6.51
N ASN A 109 -4.13 2.23 -6.02
CA ASN A 109 -4.19 1.94 -4.60
C ASN A 109 -3.03 1.02 -4.23
N VAL A 110 -2.29 1.34 -3.17
CA VAL A 110 -1.27 0.49 -2.57
C VAL A 110 -1.70 0.10 -1.17
N TYR A 111 -1.32 -1.10 -0.76
CA TYR A 111 -1.65 -1.68 0.53
C TYR A 111 -0.36 -2.24 1.14
N ILE A 112 0.04 -1.68 2.27
CA ILE A 112 1.30 -2.02 2.94
C ILE A 112 1.01 -2.96 4.08
N MET A 113 1.71 -4.09 4.10
CA MET A 113 1.56 -5.14 5.10
C MET A 113 2.63 -4.95 6.17
N LEU A 114 2.20 -4.91 7.42
CA LEU A 114 3.09 -4.80 8.58
C LEU A 114 2.88 -5.98 9.51
N ALA A 115 3.97 -6.44 10.12
CA ALA A 115 3.97 -7.33 11.26
C ALA A 115 4.89 -6.75 12.34
N GLU A 116 4.43 -6.72 13.59
CA GLU A 116 5.13 -6.09 14.72
C GLU A 116 5.62 -4.65 14.41
N GLY A 117 4.79 -3.86 13.71
CA GLY A 117 5.11 -2.49 13.32
C GLY A 117 6.19 -2.33 12.25
N LYS A 118 6.66 -3.41 11.63
CA LYS A 118 7.64 -3.39 10.53
C LYS A 118 6.99 -3.74 9.21
N VAL A 119 7.39 -3.06 8.14
CA VAL A 119 6.94 -3.39 6.78
C VAL A 119 7.52 -4.73 6.35
N ILE A 120 6.64 -5.65 5.98
CA ILE A 120 7.01 -6.99 5.50
C ILE A 120 6.71 -7.16 4.00
N GLY A 121 5.98 -6.22 3.41
CA GLY A 121 5.61 -6.27 2.00
C GLY A 121 4.46 -5.34 1.67
N GLY A 122 3.89 -5.53 0.48
CA GLY A 122 2.73 -4.78 0.03
C GLY A 122 2.29 -5.18 -1.37
N TYR A 123 1.10 -4.72 -1.74
CA TYR A 123 0.50 -5.00 -3.04
C TYR A 123 -0.22 -3.77 -3.58
N SER A 124 -0.48 -3.78 -4.89
CA SER A 124 -1.11 -2.67 -5.59
C SER A 124 -2.29 -3.11 -6.45
N PHE A 125 -3.22 -2.19 -6.66
CA PHE A 125 -4.39 -2.40 -7.50
C PHE A 125 -4.81 -1.08 -8.19
N PRO A 126 -5.07 -1.07 -9.51
CA PRO A 126 -5.56 0.13 -10.19
C PRO A 126 -6.85 0.66 -9.55
N ASN A 127 -6.91 1.96 -9.27
CA ASN A 127 -8.09 2.59 -8.69
C ASN A 127 -9.13 2.90 -9.78
N ILE A 128 -9.72 1.85 -10.34
CA ILE A 128 -10.75 1.91 -11.37
C ILE A 128 -12.03 1.29 -10.80
N GLU A 129 -13.12 2.05 -10.85
CA GLU A 129 -14.42 1.59 -10.38
C GLU A 129 -14.90 0.37 -11.19
N GLY A 130 -15.42 -0.64 -10.49
CA GLY A 130 -15.92 -1.88 -11.11
C GLY A 130 -14.86 -2.81 -11.68
N LEU A 131 -13.56 -2.49 -11.53
CA LEU A 131 -12.48 -3.38 -11.95
C LEU A 131 -12.42 -4.59 -11.02
N ASN A 132 -12.69 -5.77 -11.58
CA ASN A 132 -12.46 -7.05 -10.93
C ASN A 132 -11.19 -7.68 -11.48
N GLY A 133 -10.36 -8.25 -10.60
CA GLY A 133 -9.11 -8.85 -11.03
C GLY A 133 -8.27 -9.30 -9.85
N SER A 134 -7.00 -9.54 -10.12
CA SER A 134 -6.03 -9.83 -9.08
C SER A 134 -5.11 -8.64 -8.83
N VAL A 135 -4.47 -8.65 -7.67
CA VAL A 135 -3.51 -7.64 -7.28
C VAL A 135 -2.16 -7.85 -7.96
N TYR A 136 -1.38 -6.78 -8.01
CA TYR A 136 0.01 -6.76 -8.41
C TYR A 136 0.89 -6.62 -7.17
N SER A 137 2.19 -6.87 -7.30
CA SER A 137 3.16 -6.48 -6.27
C SER A 137 3.09 -4.97 -6.01
N LEU A 138 3.75 -4.52 -4.95
CA LEU A 138 3.83 -3.08 -4.65
C LEU A 138 4.39 -2.25 -5.81
N ASP A 139 5.21 -2.83 -6.69
CA ASP A 139 5.82 -2.14 -7.84
C ASP A 139 5.06 -2.41 -9.15
N GLY A 140 3.86 -2.97 -9.07
CA GLY A 140 3.02 -3.25 -10.22
C GLY A 140 3.40 -4.49 -11.03
N LYS A 141 4.17 -5.43 -10.45
CA LYS A 141 4.56 -6.67 -11.12
C LYS A 141 3.52 -7.78 -10.92
N THR A 142 3.39 -8.67 -11.90
CA THR A 142 2.56 -9.88 -11.77
C THR A 142 3.24 -10.95 -10.91
N LEU A 143 2.49 -11.97 -10.53
CA LEU A 143 3.02 -13.16 -9.87
C LEU A 143 4.20 -13.77 -10.65
N GLU A 144 4.05 -13.89 -11.96
CA GLU A 144 5.05 -14.46 -12.87
C GLU A 144 6.33 -13.62 -12.87
N GLU A 145 6.20 -12.29 -12.90
CA GLU A 145 7.33 -11.37 -12.86
C GLU A 145 8.05 -11.35 -11.49
N VAL A 146 7.31 -11.59 -10.40
CA VAL A 146 7.88 -11.70 -9.05
C VAL A 146 8.60 -13.04 -8.85
N THR A 147 7.99 -14.14 -9.27
CA THR A 147 8.44 -15.50 -8.91
C THR A 147 9.22 -16.22 -10.01
N GLY A 148 9.13 -15.76 -11.26
CA GLY A 148 9.63 -16.46 -12.44
C GLY A 148 8.87 -17.76 -12.76
N ARG A 149 7.72 -18.01 -12.12
CA ARG A 149 6.91 -19.23 -12.30
C ARG A 149 5.61 -18.93 -13.02
N THR A 150 5.07 -19.92 -13.73
CA THR A 150 3.70 -19.81 -14.24
C THR A 150 2.70 -19.84 -13.09
N PHE A 151 1.52 -19.23 -13.28
CA PHE A 151 0.44 -19.32 -12.30
C PHE A 151 0.10 -20.78 -11.91
N LYS A 152 0.14 -21.70 -12.87
CA LYS A 152 -0.16 -23.12 -12.61
C LYS A 152 0.89 -23.73 -11.67
N ASP A 153 2.17 -23.58 -11.98
CA ASP A 153 3.25 -24.15 -11.18
C ASP A 153 3.28 -23.55 -9.77
N TRP A 154 3.05 -22.24 -9.67
CA TRP A 154 2.91 -21.56 -8.39
C TRP A 154 1.70 -22.09 -7.61
N SER A 155 0.53 -22.21 -8.25
CA SER A 155 -0.71 -22.66 -7.60
C SER A 155 -0.60 -24.09 -7.08
N ASP A 156 0.01 -24.99 -7.85
CA ASP A 156 0.24 -26.38 -7.44
C ASP A 156 1.20 -26.45 -6.24
N GLY A 157 2.28 -25.66 -6.26
CA GLY A 157 3.21 -25.54 -5.14
C GLY A 157 2.56 -24.95 -3.89
N TRP A 158 1.77 -23.90 -4.05
CA TRP A 158 1.05 -23.23 -2.97
C TRP A 158 0.06 -24.15 -2.29
N LYS A 159 -0.74 -24.87 -3.09
CA LYS A 159 -1.66 -25.90 -2.59
C LYS A 159 -0.90 -26.95 -1.79
N LYS A 160 0.18 -27.51 -2.35
CA LYS A 160 0.97 -28.54 -1.67
C LYS A 160 1.52 -28.05 -0.32
N LYS A 161 1.90 -26.77 -0.21
CA LYS A 161 2.49 -26.21 1.01
C LYS A 161 1.46 -25.86 2.07
N TYR A 162 0.29 -25.34 1.68
CA TYR A 162 -0.64 -24.69 2.61
C TYR A 162 -2.04 -25.33 2.70
N SER A 163 -2.37 -26.36 1.91
CA SER A 163 -3.69 -27.00 1.97
C SER A 163 -3.87 -28.03 3.10
N SER A 164 -2.91 -28.12 4.03
CA SER A 164 -2.85 -29.12 5.10
C SER A 164 -2.73 -28.52 6.50
#